data_AF-A0A955K4Y8-F1
#
_entry.id   AF-A0A955K4Y8-F1
#
_cell.length_a   1.000
_cell.length_b   1.000
_cell.length_c   1.000
_cell.angle_alpha   90.00
_cell.angle_beta   90.00
_cell.angle_gamma   90.00
#
_symmetry.space_group_name_H-M   'P 1'
#
loop_
_entity.id
_entity.type
_entity.pdbx_description
1 polymer ?
#
loop_
_entity_poly.entity_id
_entity_poly.type
_entity_poly.pdbx_seq_one_letter_code
_entity_poly.pdbx_strand_id
1 'polypeptide(L)'
;MSILTGPTELTHTEFEILTYLTQHRQTKPTQLYQALSILNLPTLNTSIETLAKNQLLTTIDSKISISELGRRFLEPYRVKRAVILAAGRGSRMRPETDIRPKPMVWVGKKRIIETQLDALISAGITDITIVRGYRSTAFDLLLNDYPNLKFIDNSSWDSTTALKSTSLASHLLANAYLIEGDIFIRNPKIIRPYEYQSTYCGIPSSSNDDWFFDSRETDKIQHIWHGNAYKFVGIMYWSSDDAKKLQIDIDFILEHPRTGVEFAESIPFQPDTNDYDVSVRPIQHNDAIEIDTFDELQALRKTTVN
;
A
#
# COMPACT_ATOMS: atom_id res chain seq x y z
N MET A 1 -12.51 36.94 18.83
CA MET A 1 -12.60 35.58 18.28
C MET A 1 -11.19 35.00 18.29
N SER A 2 -10.90 34.12 19.24
CA SER A 2 -9.62 33.39 19.28
C SER A 2 -9.61 32.43 18.09
N ILE A 3 -8.70 32.65 17.14
CA ILE A 3 -8.37 31.64 16.14
C ILE A 3 -7.67 30.55 16.94
N LEU A 4 -8.38 29.48 17.26
CA LEU A 4 -7.77 28.29 17.85
C LEU A 4 -6.73 27.79 16.84
N THR A 5 -5.47 28.09 17.13
CA THR A 5 -4.31 27.49 16.48
C THR A 5 -4.28 26.03 16.92
N GLY A 6 -5.09 25.19 16.29
CA GLY A 6 -4.94 23.74 16.38
C GLY A 6 -3.54 23.32 15.93
N PRO A 7 -3.13 22.06 16.18
CA PRO A 7 -1.86 21.56 15.68
C PRO A 7 -1.77 21.77 14.17
N THR A 8 -0.58 22.09 13.65
CA THR A 8 -0.35 22.22 12.20
C THR A 8 -0.31 20.87 11.50
N GLU A 9 -0.02 19.79 12.24
CA GLU A 9 0.10 18.42 11.75
C GLU A 9 -0.29 17.44 12.85
N LEU A 10 -0.83 16.27 12.48
CA LEU A 10 -1.13 15.20 13.44
C LEU A 10 0.17 14.45 13.78
N THR A 11 0.35 14.06 15.04
CA THR A 11 1.33 13.00 15.35
C THR A 11 0.85 11.66 14.76
N HIS A 12 1.76 10.70 14.55
CA HIS A 12 1.40 9.36 14.08
C HIS A 12 0.33 8.70 14.96
N THR A 13 0.42 8.86 16.29
CA THR A 13 -0.59 8.31 17.22
C THR A 13 -1.95 8.96 17.01
N GLU A 14 -2.00 10.28 16.92
CA GLU A 14 -3.23 11.03 16.68
C GLU A 14 -3.87 10.66 15.33
N PHE A 15 -3.05 10.50 14.30
CA PHE A 15 -3.46 10.00 12.99
C PHE A 15 -4.10 8.60 13.08
N GLU A 16 -3.46 7.65 13.77
CA GLU A 16 -3.97 6.28 13.91
C GLU A 16 -5.30 6.25 14.67
N ILE A 17 -5.44 7.07 15.72
CA ILE A 17 -6.70 7.24 16.46
C ILE A 17 -7.80 7.74 15.52
N LEU A 18 -7.56 8.85 14.82
CA LEU A 18 -8.56 9.46 13.95
C LEU A 18 -8.93 8.51 12.80
N THR A 19 -7.94 7.86 12.19
CA THR A 19 -8.15 6.88 11.11
C THR A 19 -9.02 5.73 11.57
N TYR A 20 -8.75 5.15 12.74
CA TYR A 20 -9.58 4.10 13.33
C TYR A 20 -11.04 4.55 13.52
N LEU A 21 -11.24 5.77 14.03
CA LEU A 21 -12.58 6.33 14.27
C LEU A 21 -13.38 6.61 12.99
N THR A 22 -12.73 6.66 11.81
CA THR A 22 -13.46 6.78 10.53
C THR A 22 -14.27 5.52 10.19
N GLN A 23 -13.76 4.35 10.61
CA GLN A 23 -14.38 3.04 10.35
C GLN A 23 -15.22 2.55 11.54
N HIS A 24 -14.94 3.04 12.75
CA HIS A 24 -15.57 2.59 13.99
C HIS A 24 -16.30 3.74 14.70
N ARG A 25 -17.58 3.92 14.36
CA ARG A 25 -18.45 4.93 14.99
C ARG A 25 -18.62 4.61 16.47
N GLN A 26 -18.41 5.60 17.34
CA GLN A 26 -18.59 5.51 18.79
C GLN A 26 -17.79 4.38 19.47
N THR A 27 -16.51 4.63 19.67
CA THR A 27 -15.54 3.66 20.20
C THR A 27 -15.23 3.94 21.68
N LYS A 28 -15.12 2.92 22.53
CA LYS A 28 -14.55 3.09 23.87
C LYS A 28 -13.01 3.15 23.79
N PRO A 29 -12.31 3.98 24.58
CA PRO A 29 -10.84 4.02 24.58
C PRO A 29 -10.16 2.65 24.76
N THR A 30 -10.78 1.73 25.52
CA THR A 30 -10.28 0.36 25.70
C THR A 30 -10.31 -0.47 24.42
N GLN A 31 -11.33 -0.30 23.58
CA GLN A 31 -11.41 -0.99 22.28
C GLN A 31 -10.35 -0.46 21.33
N LEU A 32 -10.10 0.85 21.37
CA LEU A 32 -9.08 1.48 20.56
C LEU A 32 -7.67 1.04 20.98
N TYR A 33 -7.40 0.93 22.28
CA TYR A 33 -6.15 0.36 22.79
C TYR A 33 -5.93 -1.09 22.33
N GLN A 34 -6.98 -1.92 22.37
CA GLN A 34 -6.90 -3.30 21.87
C GLN A 34 -6.63 -3.37 20.37
N ALA A 35 -7.24 -2.47 19.59
CA ALA A 35 -7.10 -2.46 18.14
C ALA A 35 -5.77 -1.88 17.65
N LEU A 36 -5.31 -0.79 18.26
CA LEU A 36 -4.08 -0.10 17.90
C LEU A 36 -2.91 -0.62 18.75
N SER A 37 -2.68 -1.94 18.74
CA SER A 37 -1.63 -2.63 19.55
C SER A 37 -0.19 -2.13 19.35
N ILE A 38 0.00 -1.03 18.63
CA ILE A 38 1.19 -0.22 18.41
C ILE A 38 1.37 0.90 19.46
N LEU A 39 0.40 1.15 20.35
CA LEU A 39 0.44 2.25 21.33
C LEU A 39 0.52 1.76 22.78
N ASN A 40 1.18 2.53 23.65
CA ASN A 40 1.05 2.37 25.11
C ASN A 40 -0.12 3.22 25.65
N LEU A 41 -0.69 2.81 26.79
CA LEU A 41 -1.86 3.49 27.39
C LEU A 41 -1.62 4.97 27.71
N PRO A 42 -0.48 5.37 28.33
CA PRO A 42 -0.18 6.79 28.55
C PRO A 42 -0.18 7.63 27.27
N THR A 43 0.54 7.22 26.23
CA THR A 43 0.61 7.91 24.94
C THR A 43 -0.78 8.00 24.29
N LEU A 44 -1.55 6.92 24.37
CA LEU A 44 -2.91 6.90 23.85
C LEU A 44 -3.81 7.93 24.55
N ASN A 45 -3.82 7.94 25.88
CA ASN A 45 -4.67 8.85 26.66
C ASN A 45 -4.30 10.31 26.41
N THR A 46 -3.00 10.65 26.43
CA THR A 46 -2.51 11.99 26.11
C THR A 46 -2.95 12.44 24.71
N SER A 47 -2.91 11.53 23.72
CA SER A 47 -3.34 11.84 22.35
C SER A 47 -4.86 12.03 22.27
N ILE A 48 -5.66 11.23 22.98
CA ILE A 48 -7.12 11.41 23.06
C ILE A 48 -7.46 12.78 23.68
N GLU A 49 -6.80 13.14 24.78
CA GLU A 49 -7.00 14.44 25.45
C GLU A 49 -6.62 15.61 24.53
N THR A 50 -5.52 15.48 23.79
CA THR A 50 -5.03 16.49 22.85
C THR A 50 -6.01 16.64 21.67
N LEU A 51 -6.47 15.54 21.08
CA LEU A 51 -7.49 15.55 20.02
C LEU A 51 -8.81 16.14 20.49
N ALA A 52 -9.25 15.83 21.72
CA ALA A 52 -10.46 16.41 22.31
C ALA A 52 -10.33 17.92 22.55
N LYS A 53 -9.20 18.36 23.12
CA LYS A 53 -8.89 19.78 23.35
C LYS A 53 -8.89 20.58 22.05
N ASN A 54 -8.41 19.97 20.96
CA ASN A 54 -8.39 20.55 19.62
C ASN A 54 -9.68 20.32 18.82
N GLN A 55 -10.73 19.75 19.44
CA GLN A 55 -12.04 19.50 18.83
C GLN A 55 -11.99 18.56 17.62
N LEU A 56 -10.95 17.72 17.51
CA LEU A 56 -10.78 16.74 16.43
C LEU A 56 -11.55 15.43 16.70
N LEU A 57 -11.90 15.19 17.97
CA LEU A 57 -12.85 14.16 18.37
C LEU A 57 -13.84 14.69 19.40
N THR A 58 -14.95 13.98 19.56
CA THR A 58 -15.99 14.26 20.56
C THR A 58 -16.16 13.06 21.48
N THR A 59 -16.43 13.31 22.75
CA THR A 59 -16.74 12.28 23.74
C THR A 59 -18.19 12.39 24.19
N ILE A 60 -18.97 11.32 24.04
CA ILE A 60 -20.36 11.20 24.50
C ILE A 60 -20.50 9.84 25.18
N ASP A 61 -21.03 9.81 26.40
CA ASP A 61 -21.23 8.58 27.20
C ASP A 61 -19.99 7.67 27.25
N SER A 62 -18.83 8.28 27.51
CA SER A 62 -17.51 7.61 27.55
C SER A 62 -17.09 6.91 26.24
N LYS A 63 -17.75 7.25 25.13
CA LYS A 63 -17.36 6.83 23.77
C LYS A 63 -16.84 8.02 23.00
N ILE A 64 -15.77 7.79 22.24
CA ILE A 64 -15.16 8.78 21.36
C ILE A 64 -15.63 8.59 19.92
N SER A 65 -15.74 9.68 19.18
CA SER A 65 -16.04 9.70 17.75
C SER A 65 -15.28 10.84 17.07
N ILE A 66 -14.84 10.61 15.84
CA ILE A 66 -14.19 11.67 15.05
C ILE A 66 -15.17 12.79 14.72
N SER A 67 -14.75 14.03 14.95
CA SER A 67 -15.52 15.23 14.61
C SER A 67 -15.42 15.56 13.13
N GLU A 68 -16.21 16.50 12.65
CA GLU A 68 -16.06 17.02 11.27
C GLU A 68 -14.70 17.69 11.06
N LEU A 69 -14.21 18.42 12.07
CA LEU A 69 -12.87 19.01 12.03
C LEU A 69 -11.79 17.93 11.98
N GLY A 70 -11.93 16.86 12.77
CA GLY A 70 -11.03 15.70 12.72
C GLY A 70 -10.98 15.05 11.34
N ARG A 71 -12.12 14.91 10.66
CA ARG A 71 -12.15 14.40 9.27
C ARG A 71 -11.37 15.31 8.32
N ARG A 72 -11.54 16.63 8.43
CA ARG A 72 -10.79 17.61 7.62
C ARG A 72 -9.28 17.54 7.87
N PHE A 73 -8.88 17.28 9.11
CA PHE A 73 -7.47 17.07 9.48
C PHE A 73 -6.87 15.79 8.91
N LEU A 74 -7.69 14.78 8.59
CA LEU A 74 -7.24 13.57 7.89
C LEU A 74 -7.13 13.75 6.37
N GLU A 75 -7.80 14.73 5.77
CA GLU A 75 -7.83 14.90 4.31
C GLU A 75 -6.44 15.02 3.64
N PRO A 76 -5.43 15.69 4.22
CA PRO A 76 -4.07 15.69 3.68
C PRO A 76 -3.46 14.28 3.52
N TYR A 77 -3.84 13.35 4.41
CA TYR A 77 -3.37 11.96 4.46
C TYR A 77 -4.22 11.01 3.61
N ARG A 78 -5.26 11.51 2.93
CA ARG A 78 -6.16 10.67 2.13
C ARG A 78 -5.40 10.08 0.95
N VAL A 79 -5.53 8.76 0.79
CA VAL A 79 -5.07 8.06 -0.40
C VAL A 79 -5.99 8.43 -1.56
N LYS A 80 -5.42 9.04 -2.61
CA LYS A 80 -6.19 9.62 -3.73
C LYS A 80 -6.42 8.62 -4.86
N ARG A 81 -5.46 7.73 -5.09
CA ARG A 81 -5.48 6.81 -6.23
C ARG A 81 -4.63 5.57 -5.99
N ALA A 82 -4.66 4.66 -6.94
CA ALA A 82 -3.76 3.51 -6.99
C ALA A 82 -3.26 3.22 -8.41
N VAL A 83 -2.03 2.72 -8.48
CA VAL A 83 -1.40 2.20 -9.69
C VAL A 83 -1.10 0.72 -9.45
N ILE A 84 -1.55 -0.14 -10.37
CA ILE A 84 -1.27 -1.59 -10.34
C ILE A 84 -0.31 -1.93 -11.48
N LEU A 85 0.84 -2.53 -11.16
CA LEU A 85 1.82 -2.99 -12.14
C LEU A 85 1.46 -4.40 -12.63
N ALA A 86 1.07 -4.50 -13.90
CA ALA A 86 0.50 -5.70 -14.48
C ALA A 86 1.08 -6.04 -15.88
N ALA A 87 2.25 -5.48 -16.19
CA ALA A 87 2.85 -5.58 -17.52
C ALA A 87 3.61 -6.89 -17.79
N GLY A 88 4.14 -7.51 -16.72
CA GLY A 88 4.98 -8.70 -16.81
C GLY A 88 4.21 -9.96 -17.24
N ARG A 89 4.94 -10.91 -17.84
CA ARG A 89 4.37 -12.18 -18.31
C ARG A 89 4.03 -13.16 -17.18
N GLY A 90 4.86 -13.26 -16.14
CA GLY A 90 4.71 -14.27 -15.09
C GLY A 90 5.03 -15.69 -15.57
N SER A 91 6.17 -15.89 -16.24
CA SER A 91 6.55 -17.16 -16.89
C SER A 91 6.67 -18.36 -15.93
N ARG A 92 6.92 -18.12 -14.64
CA ARG A 92 7.00 -19.15 -13.59
C ARG A 92 5.64 -19.79 -13.23
N MET A 93 4.53 -19.22 -13.71
CA MET A 93 3.17 -19.70 -13.46
C MET A 93 2.51 -20.35 -14.69
N ARG A 94 3.31 -20.78 -15.66
CA ARG A 94 2.81 -21.58 -16.78
C ARG A 94 2.22 -22.91 -16.26
N PRO A 95 1.16 -23.45 -16.87
CA PRO A 95 0.57 -23.01 -18.15
C PRO A 95 -0.47 -21.88 -18.04
N GLU A 96 -0.86 -21.44 -16.83
CA GLU A 96 -1.92 -20.44 -16.65
C GLU A 96 -1.59 -19.14 -17.38
N THR A 97 -0.32 -18.71 -17.31
CA THR A 97 0.15 -17.47 -17.93
C THR A 97 0.47 -17.58 -19.42
N ASP A 98 0.26 -18.73 -20.08
CA ASP A 98 0.39 -18.82 -21.53
C ASP A 98 -0.82 -18.21 -22.26
N ILE A 99 -1.98 -18.17 -21.60
CA ILE A 99 -3.25 -17.71 -22.20
C ILE A 99 -3.77 -16.39 -21.60
N ARG A 100 -3.22 -15.93 -20.47
CA ARG A 100 -3.64 -14.69 -19.80
C ARG A 100 -2.49 -14.06 -18.99
N PRO A 101 -2.54 -12.75 -18.69
CA PRO A 101 -1.61 -12.12 -17.75
C PRO A 101 -1.70 -12.75 -16.35
N LYS A 102 -0.58 -12.78 -15.60
CA LYS A 102 -0.51 -13.25 -14.20
C LYS A 102 -1.62 -12.65 -13.32
N PRO A 103 -1.89 -11.33 -13.32
CA PRO A 103 -2.96 -10.73 -12.51
C PRO A 103 -4.38 -11.21 -12.86
N MET A 104 -4.58 -11.75 -14.07
CA MET A 104 -5.87 -12.24 -14.57
C MET A 104 -6.08 -13.75 -14.30
N VAL A 105 -5.14 -14.40 -13.61
CA VAL A 105 -5.25 -15.80 -13.20
C VAL A 105 -6.27 -15.95 -12.06
N TRP A 106 -7.07 -17.01 -12.11
CA TRP A 106 -8.11 -17.28 -11.12
C TRP A 106 -7.56 -18.00 -9.89
N VAL A 107 -8.01 -17.55 -8.72
CA VAL A 107 -7.85 -18.21 -7.43
C VAL A 107 -9.26 -18.40 -6.86
N GLY A 108 -9.79 -19.62 -7.01
CA GLY A 108 -11.20 -19.88 -6.68
C GLY A 108 -12.14 -19.10 -7.59
N LYS A 109 -12.99 -18.25 -7.01
CA LYS A 109 -14.04 -17.48 -7.70
C LYS A 109 -13.60 -16.07 -8.14
N LYS A 110 -12.35 -15.67 -7.88
CA LYS A 110 -11.82 -14.35 -8.24
C LYS A 110 -10.49 -14.47 -8.96
N ARG A 111 -10.21 -13.52 -9.85
CA ARG A 111 -8.90 -13.23 -10.42
C ARG A 111 -8.03 -12.54 -9.36
N ILE A 112 -6.70 -12.69 -9.44
CA ILE A 112 -5.77 -12.05 -8.50
C ILE A 112 -6.04 -10.53 -8.42
N ILE A 113 -6.11 -9.87 -9.58
CA ILE A 113 -6.33 -8.42 -9.65
C ILE A 113 -7.69 -7.98 -9.09
N GLU A 114 -8.74 -8.78 -9.19
CA GLU A 114 -10.05 -8.44 -8.61
C GLU A 114 -9.97 -8.28 -7.09
N THR A 115 -9.14 -9.08 -6.42
CA THR A 115 -8.95 -8.91 -4.97
C THR A 115 -8.32 -7.58 -4.60
N GLN A 116 -7.42 -7.07 -5.46
CA GLN A 116 -6.80 -5.76 -5.30
C GLN A 116 -7.81 -4.64 -5.56
N LEU A 117 -8.56 -4.74 -6.66
CA LEU A 117 -9.59 -3.77 -7.05
C LEU A 117 -10.70 -3.67 -5.99
N ASP A 118 -11.17 -4.80 -5.49
CA ASP A 118 -12.20 -4.83 -4.45
C ASP A 118 -11.71 -4.22 -3.13
N ALA A 119 -10.45 -4.47 -2.75
CA ALA A 119 -9.84 -3.88 -1.56
C ALA A 119 -9.70 -2.35 -1.70
N LEU A 120 -9.20 -1.87 -2.85
CA LEU A 120 -9.10 -0.45 -3.18
C LEU A 120 -10.46 0.25 -3.13
N ILE A 121 -11.47 -0.32 -3.79
CA ILE A 121 -12.82 0.26 -3.82
C ILE A 121 -13.46 0.23 -2.42
N SER A 122 -13.26 -0.84 -1.65
CA SER A 122 -13.73 -0.93 -0.26
C SER A 122 -13.09 0.13 0.64
N ALA A 123 -11.85 0.53 0.34
CA ALA A 123 -11.18 1.65 1.00
C ALA A 123 -11.58 3.03 0.45
N GLY A 124 -12.50 3.10 -0.53
CA GLY A 124 -12.94 4.34 -1.16
C GLY A 124 -12.00 4.88 -2.24
N ILE A 125 -11.02 4.11 -2.68
CA ILE A 125 -10.05 4.48 -3.71
C ILE A 125 -10.60 4.01 -5.06
N THR A 126 -11.03 4.95 -5.88
CA THR A 126 -11.73 4.67 -7.16
C THR A 126 -10.98 5.19 -8.39
N ASP A 127 -10.00 6.08 -8.21
CA ASP A 127 -9.05 6.45 -9.25
C ASP A 127 -7.96 5.36 -9.32
N ILE A 128 -8.16 4.39 -10.21
CA ILE A 128 -7.28 3.22 -10.31
C ILE A 128 -6.74 3.13 -11.74
N THR A 129 -5.42 3.06 -11.86
CA THR A 129 -4.71 2.89 -13.13
C THR A 129 -3.97 1.56 -13.14
N ILE A 130 -4.11 0.77 -14.20
CA ILE A 130 -3.37 -0.48 -14.38
C ILE A 130 -2.33 -0.26 -15.49
N VAL A 131 -1.05 -0.48 -15.17
CA VAL A 131 0.02 -0.49 -16.16
C VAL A 131 0.11 -1.89 -16.77
N ARG A 132 -0.26 -2.03 -18.03
CA ARG A 132 -0.39 -3.32 -18.73
C ARG A 132 0.76 -3.54 -19.71
N GLY A 133 0.88 -4.76 -20.21
CA GLY A 133 1.92 -5.17 -21.14
C GLY A 133 1.53 -6.48 -21.80
N TYR A 134 2.11 -7.59 -21.35
CA TYR A 134 1.77 -8.92 -21.84
C TYR A 134 0.25 -9.14 -21.86
N ARG A 135 -0.32 -9.42 -23.05
CA ARG A 135 -1.76 -9.65 -23.28
C ARG A 135 -2.66 -8.56 -22.66
N SER A 136 -2.29 -7.29 -22.82
CA SER A 136 -2.99 -6.13 -22.23
C SER A 136 -4.51 -6.08 -22.46
N THR A 137 -5.02 -6.53 -23.61
CA THR A 137 -6.47 -6.53 -23.90
C THR A 137 -7.29 -7.44 -23.00
N ALA A 138 -6.66 -8.41 -22.30
CA ALA A 138 -7.38 -9.25 -21.34
C ALA A 138 -7.96 -8.43 -20.18
N PHE A 139 -7.33 -7.31 -19.82
CA PHE A 139 -7.79 -6.42 -18.75
C PHE A 139 -9.06 -5.64 -19.11
N ASP A 140 -9.41 -5.53 -20.40
CA ASP A 140 -10.63 -4.83 -20.84
C ASP A 140 -11.89 -5.51 -20.28
N LEU A 141 -11.83 -6.81 -19.99
CA LEU A 141 -12.90 -7.57 -19.32
C LEU A 141 -13.23 -7.02 -17.92
N LEU A 142 -12.31 -6.33 -17.26
CA LEU A 142 -12.53 -5.72 -15.94
C LEU A 142 -13.45 -4.51 -16.02
N LEU A 143 -13.55 -3.83 -17.17
CA LEU A 143 -14.37 -2.63 -17.31
C LEU A 143 -15.88 -2.87 -17.10
N ASN A 144 -16.33 -4.13 -17.22
CA ASN A 144 -17.72 -4.50 -16.94
C ASN A 144 -18.09 -4.29 -15.47
N ASP A 145 -17.19 -4.66 -14.56
CA ASP A 145 -17.42 -4.60 -13.12
C ASP A 145 -16.76 -3.34 -12.50
N TYR A 146 -15.73 -2.81 -13.17
CA TYR A 146 -14.92 -1.68 -12.72
C TYR A 146 -14.80 -0.60 -13.83
N PRO A 147 -15.89 0.13 -14.12
CA PRO A 147 -15.98 0.99 -15.32
C PRO A 147 -15.05 2.20 -15.32
N ASN A 148 -14.50 2.58 -14.16
CA ASN A 148 -13.63 3.76 -14.01
C ASN A 148 -12.13 3.42 -14.13
N LEU A 149 -11.77 2.17 -14.45
CA LEU A 149 -10.37 1.78 -14.61
C LEU A 149 -9.71 2.55 -15.75
N LYS A 150 -8.47 2.98 -15.49
CA LYS A 150 -7.59 3.59 -16.47
C LYS A 150 -6.48 2.62 -16.82
N PHE A 151 -5.96 2.75 -18.03
CA PHE A 151 -4.90 1.88 -18.53
C PHE A 151 -3.72 2.69 -19.07
N ILE A 152 -2.52 2.22 -18.77
CA ILE A 152 -1.27 2.68 -19.38
C ILE A 152 -0.59 1.44 -19.95
N ASP A 153 -0.23 1.44 -21.23
CA ASP A 153 0.41 0.29 -21.86
C ASP A 153 1.93 0.48 -21.93
N ASN A 154 2.68 -0.43 -21.30
CA ASN A 154 4.10 -0.61 -21.56
C ASN A 154 4.26 -1.50 -22.81
N SER A 155 4.43 -0.87 -23.98
CA SER A 155 4.63 -1.59 -25.24
C SER A 155 5.93 -2.41 -25.28
N SER A 156 6.91 -2.06 -24.45
CA SER A 156 8.23 -2.71 -24.37
C SER A 156 8.35 -3.64 -23.16
N TRP A 157 7.22 -4.17 -22.66
CA TRP A 157 7.18 -5.01 -21.45
C TRP A 157 8.08 -6.26 -21.52
N ASP A 158 8.41 -6.74 -22.72
CA ASP A 158 9.20 -7.96 -22.96
C ASP A 158 10.71 -7.72 -22.91
N SER A 159 11.12 -6.46 -22.94
CA SER A 159 12.51 -6.00 -22.99
C SER A 159 12.84 -4.99 -21.89
N THR A 160 11.92 -4.77 -20.95
CA THR A 160 12.04 -3.79 -19.86
C THR A 160 11.65 -4.41 -18.51
N THR A 161 11.99 -3.71 -17.43
CA THR A 161 11.76 -4.16 -16.05
C THR A 161 10.49 -3.54 -15.45
N ALA A 162 10.15 -3.96 -14.22
CA ALA A 162 9.05 -3.35 -13.47
C ALA A 162 9.26 -1.84 -13.26
N LEU A 163 10.50 -1.40 -13.02
CA LEU A 163 10.88 0.00 -12.90
C LEU A 163 10.46 0.82 -14.13
N LYS A 164 10.64 0.29 -15.35
CA LYS A 164 10.17 1.00 -16.55
C LYS A 164 8.65 1.13 -16.58
N SER A 165 7.93 0.11 -16.13
CA SER A 165 6.47 0.16 -16.01
C SER A 165 6.03 1.20 -14.98
N THR A 166 6.73 1.29 -13.84
CA THR A 166 6.50 2.35 -12.84
C THR A 166 6.76 3.73 -13.40
N SER A 167 7.81 3.92 -14.21
CA SER A 167 8.16 5.20 -14.83
C SER A 167 7.02 5.78 -15.67
N LEU A 168 6.24 4.93 -16.34
CA LEU A 168 5.11 5.38 -17.16
C LEU A 168 3.96 5.96 -16.31
N ALA A 169 3.90 5.61 -15.03
CA ALA A 169 2.87 6.02 -14.09
C ALA A 169 3.42 6.83 -12.90
N SER A 170 4.70 7.20 -12.90
CA SER A 170 5.36 7.86 -11.75
C SER A 170 4.69 9.17 -11.36
N HIS A 171 4.23 9.94 -12.35
CA HIS A 171 3.45 11.17 -12.18
C HIS A 171 2.10 10.98 -11.45
N LEU A 172 1.62 9.74 -11.29
CA LEU A 172 0.40 9.39 -10.58
C LEU A 172 0.65 9.03 -9.10
N LEU A 173 1.91 8.88 -8.66
CA LEU A 173 2.21 8.27 -7.37
C LEU A 173 2.01 9.17 -6.15
N ALA A 174 1.76 10.47 -6.35
CA ALA A 174 1.52 11.39 -5.23
C ALA A 174 0.21 11.07 -4.47
N ASN A 175 0.33 10.69 -3.19
CA ASN A 175 -0.73 10.15 -2.32
C ASN A 175 -1.43 8.94 -2.95
N ALA A 176 -0.64 7.96 -3.41
CA ALA A 176 -1.17 6.80 -4.12
C ALA A 176 -0.56 5.50 -3.63
N TYR A 177 -1.33 4.42 -3.76
CA TYR A 177 -0.76 3.07 -3.73
C TYR A 177 -0.05 2.74 -5.06
N LEU A 178 1.08 2.05 -4.97
CA LEU A 178 1.70 1.28 -6.03
C LEU A 178 1.65 -0.19 -5.61
N ILE A 179 0.98 -1.03 -6.41
CA ILE A 179 0.72 -2.44 -6.08
C ILE A 179 1.22 -3.33 -7.22
N GLU A 180 1.92 -4.40 -6.88
CA GLU A 180 2.29 -5.45 -7.83
C GLU A 180 1.07 -6.33 -8.16
N GLY A 181 0.86 -6.60 -9.45
CA GLY A 181 -0.36 -7.24 -9.94
C GLY A 181 -0.52 -8.72 -9.56
N ASP A 182 0.51 -9.33 -8.99
CA ASP A 182 0.54 -10.74 -8.55
C ASP A 182 0.26 -10.95 -7.07
N ILE A 183 -0.05 -9.88 -6.34
CA ILE A 183 -0.44 -9.96 -4.95
C ILE A 183 -1.92 -10.32 -4.82
N PHE A 184 -2.22 -11.47 -4.22
CA PHE A 184 -3.58 -11.86 -3.87
C PHE A 184 -3.94 -11.31 -2.48
N ILE A 185 -4.82 -10.31 -2.43
CA ILE A 185 -5.26 -9.67 -1.18
C ILE A 185 -6.44 -10.45 -0.60
N ARG A 186 -6.19 -11.19 0.49
CA ARG A 186 -7.23 -11.95 1.19
C ARG A 186 -7.99 -11.08 2.19
N ASN A 187 -7.29 -10.20 2.91
CA ASN A 187 -7.89 -9.26 3.84
C ASN A 187 -7.93 -7.86 3.23
N PRO A 188 -9.09 -7.38 2.72
CA PRO A 188 -9.17 -6.08 2.06
C PRO A 188 -8.85 -4.90 2.98
N LYS A 189 -8.87 -5.09 4.31
CA LYS A 189 -8.59 -4.02 5.30
C LYS A 189 -7.13 -3.59 5.34
N ILE A 190 -6.21 -4.32 4.71
CA ILE A 190 -4.81 -3.88 4.60
C ILE A 190 -4.63 -2.70 3.65
N ILE A 191 -5.62 -2.45 2.77
CA ILE A 191 -5.69 -1.23 1.96
C ILE A 191 -6.47 -0.20 2.76
N ARG A 192 -5.81 0.92 3.09
CA ARG A 192 -6.35 1.95 3.99
C ARG A 192 -6.81 3.17 3.20
N PRO A 193 -7.87 3.87 3.65
CA PRO A 193 -8.29 5.15 3.06
C PRO A 193 -7.32 6.30 3.34
N TYR A 194 -6.50 6.17 4.38
CA TYR A 194 -5.52 7.18 4.82
C TYR A 194 -4.21 6.49 5.20
N GLU A 195 -3.09 7.13 4.86
CA GLU A 195 -1.73 6.72 5.23
C GLU A 195 -0.92 7.93 5.70
N TYR A 196 -0.17 7.74 6.79
CA TYR A 196 0.54 8.84 7.46
C TYR A 196 1.72 9.36 6.65
N GLN A 197 2.54 8.43 6.16
CA GLN A 197 3.76 8.67 5.38
C GLN A 197 3.96 7.55 4.38
N SER A 198 4.99 7.65 3.54
CA SER A 198 5.32 6.57 2.61
C SER A 198 5.56 5.26 3.36
N THR A 199 5.02 4.17 2.83
CA THR A 199 4.84 2.95 3.60
C THR A 199 4.95 1.73 2.72
N TYR A 200 5.72 0.73 3.17
CA TYR A 200 5.75 -0.60 2.57
C TYR A 200 5.04 -1.60 3.47
N CYS A 201 4.13 -2.40 2.90
CA CYS A 201 3.54 -3.51 3.66
C CYS A 201 4.57 -4.63 3.82
N GLY A 202 4.73 -5.11 5.07
CA GLY A 202 5.68 -6.15 5.41
C GLY A 202 5.09 -7.22 6.32
N ILE A 203 5.41 -8.49 6.09
CA ILE A 203 5.03 -9.62 6.96
C ILE A 203 6.21 -9.91 7.90
N PRO A 204 6.00 -9.90 9.24
CA PRO A 204 7.04 -10.30 10.17
C PRO A 204 7.61 -11.68 9.81
N SER A 205 8.91 -11.79 9.62
CA SER A 205 9.56 -13.07 9.28
C SER A 205 10.95 -13.17 9.90
N SER A 206 11.29 -14.40 10.30
CA SER A 206 12.61 -14.80 10.79
C SER A 206 13.42 -15.60 9.76
N SER A 207 12.96 -15.68 8.51
CA SER A 207 13.69 -16.30 7.40
C SER A 207 14.64 -15.29 6.73
N ASN A 208 15.56 -15.78 5.87
CA ASN A 208 16.53 -14.94 5.14
C ASN A 208 16.32 -14.99 3.60
N ASP A 209 15.20 -15.56 3.14
CA ASP A 209 15.05 -15.98 1.73
C ASP A 209 14.41 -14.92 0.79
N ASP A 210 14.04 -13.74 1.30
CA ASP A 210 13.33 -12.67 0.56
C ASP A 210 13.94 -11.25 0.79
N TRP A 211 13.32 -10.20 0.22
CA TRP A 211 13.65 -8.80 0.51
C TRP A 211 13.13 -8.42 1.90
N PHE A 212 14.01 -7.89 2.76
CA PHE A 212 13.65 -7.47 4.11
C PHE A 212 14.02 -6.04 4.44
N PHE A 213 13.22 -5.45 5.33
CA PHE A 213 13.44 -4.12 5.89
C PHE A 213 13.81 -4.22 7.36
N ASP A 214 14.64 -3.29 7.84
CA ASP A 214 14.87 -3.09 9.28
C ASP A 214 14.34 -1.73 9.72
N SER A 215 13.53 -1.75 10.78
CA SER A 215 12.94 -0.57 11.42
C SER A 215 13.34 -0.45 12.90
N ARG A 216 14.32 -1.24 13.38
CA ARG A 216 14.56 -1.50 14.82
C ARG A 216 14.95 -0.27 15.66
N GLU A 217 15.35 0.86 15.07
CA GLU A 217 15.78 2.03 15.84
C GLU A 217 15.04 3.35 15.55
N THR A 218 14.33 3.51 14.42
CA THR A 218 13.80 4.84 14.02
C THR A 218 12.41 4.86 13.36
N ASP A 219 11.66 3.75 13.33
CA ASP A 219 10.41 3.57 12.54
C ASP A 219 10.55 3.79 11.01
N LYS A 220 11.70 4.30 10.55
CA LYS A 220 12.09 4.47 9.14
C LYS A 220 12.83 3.26 8.62
N ILE A 221 12.56 2.88 7.38
CA ILE A 221 13.33 1.88 6.64
C ILE A 221 14.65 2.53 6.25
N GLN A 222 15.75 2.02 6.79
CA GLN A 222 17.08 2.55 6.48
C GLN A 222 17.74 1.83 5.29
N HIS A 223 17.43 0.55 5.10
CA HIS A 223 17.98 -0.29 4.03
C HIS A 223 17.04 -1.44 3.68
N ILE A 224 17.21 -1.98 2.46
CA ILE A 224 16.76 -3.33 2.12
C ILE A 224 17.95 -4.29 2.13
N TRP A 225 17.83 -5.41 2.82
CA TRP A 225 18.81 -6.50 2.79
C TRP A 225 18.14 -7.87 2.89
N HIS A 226 18.92 -8.94 2.77
CA HIS A 226 18.49 -10.31 3.06
C HIS A 226 18.66 -10.60 4.56
N GLY A 227 17.58 -10.66 5.35
CA GLY A 227 17.61 -11.00 6.78
C GLY A 227 16.50 -10.41 7.67
N ASN A 228 16.44 -10.80 8.95
CA ASN A 228 15.31 -10.57 9.85
C ASN A 228 14.78 -9.13 9.99
N ALA A 229 13.51 -8.92 9.58
CA ALA A 229 12.42 -8.40 10.43
C ALA A 229 11.06 -8.49 9.70
N TYR A 230 10.97 -8.02 8.45
CA TYR A 230 9.74 -8.05 7.65
C TYR A 230 9.99 -8.42 6.19
N LYS A 231 9.30 -9.43 5.66
CA LYS A 231 9.24 -9.76 4.22
C LYS A 231 8.35 -8.74 3.50
N PHE A 232 8.83 -8.13 2.42
CA PHE A 232 8.04 -7.24 1.55
C PHE A 232 6.88 -7.97 0.83
N VAL A 233 5.75 -7.26 0.59
CA VAL A 233 4.52 -7.84 0.01
C VAL A 233 3.98 -7.03 -1.17
N GLY A 234 4.84 -6.40 -1.98
CA GLY A 234 4.44 -5.75 -3.25
C GLY A 234 3.36 -4.66 -3.14
N ILE A 235 3.08 -4.15 -1.94
CA ILE A 235 2.08 -3.12 -1.67
C ILE A 235 2.79 -1.94 -1.00
N MET A 236 2.82 -0.82 -1.72
CA MET A 236 3.49 0.41 -1.29
C MET A 236 2.52 1.58 -1.34
N TYR A 237 2.59 2.48 -0.37
CA TYR A 237 2.00 3.81 -0.45
C TYR A 237 3.08 4.87 -0.55
N TRP A 238 2.87 5.87 -1.40
CA TRP A 238 3.76 7.00 -1.57
C TRP A 238 3.08 8.30 -1.17
N SER A 239 3.67 9.00 -0.20
CA SER A 239 3.28 10.37 0.15
C SER A 239 3.50 11.29 -1.06
N SER A 240 2.79 12.42 -1.10
CA SER A 240 2.97 13.40 -2.17
C SER A 240 4.41 13.92 -2.29
N ASP A 241 5.16 13.99 -1.19
CA ASP A 241 6.51 14.55 -1.22
C ASP A 241 7.53 13.50 -1.64
N ASP A 242 7.42 12.26 -1.14
CA ASP A 242 8.30 11.19 -1.60
C ASP A 242 8.00 10.73 -3.02
N ALA A 243 6.75 10.79 -3.47
CA ALA A 243 6.41 10.49 -4.87
C ALA A 243 7.10 11.44 -5.86
N LYS A 244 7.25 12.72 -5.52
CA LYS A 244 7.97 13.70 -6.36
C LYS A 244 9.46 13.36 -6.43
N LYS A 245 10.06 12.98 -5.30
CA LYS A 245 11.45 12.50 -5.24
C LYS A 245 11.63 11.23 -6.08
N LEU A 246 10.72 10.27 -5.89
CA LEU A 246 10.71 8.99 -6.60
C LEU A 246 10.62 9.20 -8.11
N GLN A 247 9.79 10.12 -8.58
CA GLN A 247 9.71 10.44 -10.00
C GLN A 247 11.07 10.89 -10.56
N ILE A 248 11.75 11.81 -9.86
CA ILE A 248 13.08 12.31 -10.27
C ILE A 248 14.11 11.17 -10.27
N ASP A 249 14.12 10.36 -9.22
CA ASP A 249 15.11 9.28 -9.06
C ASP A 249 14.87 8.12 -10.03
N ILE A 250 13.61 7.81 -10.38
CA ILE A 250 13.28 6.85 -11.44
C ILE A 250 13.88 7.32 -12.77
N ASP A 251 13.67 8.59 -13.13
CA ASP A 251 14.18 9.14 -14.40
C ASP A 251 15.71 9.10 -14.43
N PHE A 252 16.36 9.50 -13.32
CA PHE A 252 17.81 9.42 -13.17
C PHE A 252 18.37 8.00 -13.32
N ILE A 253 17.75 7.00 -12.66
CA ILE A 253 18.18 5.60 -12.73
C ILE A 253 17.97 5.01 -14.12
N LEU A 254 16.90 5.38 -14.83
CA LEU A 254 16.66 4.91 -16.20
C LEU A 254 17.66 5.50 -17.20
N GLU A 255 18.15 6.72 -16.98
CA GLU A 255 19.23 7.32 -17.76
C GLU A 255 20.61 6.76 -17.42
N HIS A 256 20.78 6.26 -16.19
CA HIS A 256 22.03 5.68 -15.69
C HIS A 256 21.80 4.26 -15.15
N PRO A 257 21.48 3.27 -16.00
CA PRO A 257 21.08 1.95 -15.55
C PRO A 257 22.13 1.30 -14.65
N ARG A 258 21.67 0.73 -13.53
CA ARG A 258 22.50 0.01 -12.55
C ARG A 258 22.06 -1.44 -12.51
N THR A 259 23.03 -2.35 -12.43
CA THR A 259 22.74 -3.78 -12.27
C THR A 259 21.96 -4.02 -10.97
N GLY A 260 20.84 -4.74 -11.06
CA GLY A 260 20.02 -5.12 -9.90
C GLY A 260 18.99 -4.08 -9.46
N VAL A 261 18.88 -2.94 -10.15
CA VAL A 261 17.86 -1.90 -9.87
C VAL A 261 16.73 -2.02 -10.88
N GLU A 262 15.89 -3.04 -10.69
CA GLU A 262 14.82 -3.40 -11.63
C GLU A 262 13.43 -2.99 -11.14
N PHE A 263 13.34 -2.51 -9.89
CA PHE A 263 12.07 -2.24 -9.21
C PHE A 263 12.10 -0.93 -8.41
N ALA A 264 10.95 -0.29 -8.29
CA ALA A 264 10.85 1.06 -7.70
C ALA A 264 11.03 1.06 -6.17
N GLU A 265 10.64 -0.02 -5.50
CA GLU A 265 10.79 -0.20 -4.06
C GLU A 265 12.26 -0.19 -3.62
N SER A 266 13.19 -0.50 -4.52
CA SER A 266 14.63 -0.50 -4.27
C SER A 266 15.26 0.90 -4.31
N ILE A 267 14.57 1.88 -4.92
CA ILE A 267 15.10 3.22 -5.20
C ILE A 267 15.51 3.98 -3.94
N PRO A 268 14.71 4.03 -2.86
CA PRO A 268 15.07 4.79 -1.65
C PRO A 268 16.39 4.39 -0.99
N PHE A 269 16.95 3.24 -1.38
CA PHE A 269 18.14 2.66 -0.78
C PHE A 269 19.33 2.67 -1.74
N GLN A 270 19.19 3.29 -2.91
CA GLN A 270 20.28 3.41 -3.86
C GLN A 270 21.21 4.58 -3.49
N PRO A 271 22.50 4.51 -3.85
CA PRO A 271 23.37 5.66 -3.79
C PRO A 271 22.87 6.79 -4.69
N ASP A 272 23.08 8.04 -4.28
CA ASP A 272 22.77 9.27 -5.03
C ASP A 272 21.27 9.55 -5.26
N THR A 273 20.38 8.81 -4.60
CA THR A 273 18.94 9.13 -4.58
C THR A 273 18.62 10.11 -3.47
N ASN A 274 17.42 10.69 -3.52
CA ASN A 274 16.93 11.58 -2.49
C ASN A 274 16.77 10.85 -1.14
N ASP A 275 16.61 11.63 -0.06
CA ASP A 275 16.27 11.10 1.26
C ASP A 275 14.74 10.87 1.36
N TYR A 276 14.35 9.68 1.81
CA TYR A 276 12.97 9.21 1.81
C TYR A 276 12.46 8.95 3.22
N ASP A 277 11.18 9.23 3.46
CA ASP A 277 10.52 8.90 4.73
C ASP A 277 9.59 7.68 4.57
N VAL A 278 10.20 6.52 4.31
CA VAL A 278 9.47 5.26 4.15
C VAL A 278 9.46 4.49 5.45
N SER A 279 8.28 4.04 5.89
CA SER A 279 8.10 3.17 7.06
C SER A 279 7.61 1.78 6.65
N VAL A 280 7.72 0.81 7.55
CA VAL A 280 7.05 -0.50 7.37
C VAL A 280 5.70 -0.45 8.04
N ARG A 281 4.65 -0.90 7.33
CA ARG A 281 3.37 -1.24 7.94
C ARG A 281 3.22 -2.76 8.04
N PRO A 282 3.25 -3.32 9.27
CA PRO A 282 3.07 -4.74 9.48
C PRO A 282 1.71 -5.23 8.96
N ILE A 283 1.72 -6.35 8.25
CA ILE A 283 0.51 -7.12 7.92
C ILE A 283 0.72 -8.59 8.32
N GLN A 284 -0.37 -9.34 8.44
CA GLN A 284 -0.28 -10.76 8.77
C GLN A 284 0.00 -11.60 7.51
N HIS A 285 0.65 -12.75 7.70
CA HIS A 285 0.99 -13.67 6.61
C HIS A 285 -0.21 -14.06 5.73
N ASN A 286 -1.43 -14.12 6.30
CA ASN A 286 -2.62 -14.50 5.55
C ASN A 286 -3.41 -13.30 5.01
N ASP A 287 -2.94 -12.07 5.20
CA ASP A 287 -3.63 -10.87 4.70
C ASP A 287 -3.43 -10.68 3.20
N ALA A 288 -2.22 -10.93 2.71
CA ALA A 288 -1.85 -10.86 1.30
C ALA A 288 -0.80 -11.92 0.98
N ILE A 289 -0.86 -12.46 -0.23
CA ILE A 289 -0.04 -13.58 -0.67
C ILE A 289 0.50 -13.25 -2.07
N GLU A 290 1.81 -13.14 -2.19
CA GLU A 290 2.48 -13.12 -3.48
C GLU A 290 2.42 -14.53 -4.09
N ILE A 291 1.99 -14.63 -5.34
CA ILE A 291 1.88 -15.91 -6.04
C ILE A 291 2.89 -15.91 -7.16
N ASP A 292 3.97 -16.64 -7.03
CA ASP A 292 5.14 -16.51 -7.90
C ASP A 292 5.30 -17.69 -8.85
N THR A 293 4.90 -18.87 -8.39
CA THR A 293 4.98 -20.12 -9.13
C THR A 293 3.60 -20.75 -9.34
N PHE A 294 3.52 -21.68 -10.29
CA PHE A 294 2.30 -22.48 -10.48
C PHE A 294 1.99 -23.35 -9.25
N ASP A 295 3.00 -23.83 -8.51
CA ASP A 295 2.79 -24.66 -7.32
C ASP A 295 2.18 -23.86 -6.17
N GLU A 296 2.63 -22.63 -5.94
CA GLU A 296 2.04 -21.70 -4.98
C GLU A 296 0.59 -21.37 -5.33
N LEU A 297 0.31 -21.14 -6.63
CA LEU A 297 -1.07 -20.95 -7.10
C LEU A 297 -1.94 -22.16 -6.76
N GLN A 298 -1.45 -23.38 -6.98
CA GLN A 298 -2.21 -24.59 -6.68
C GLN A 298 -2.40 -24.79 -5.17
N ALA A 299 -1.39 -24.50 -4.36
CA ALA A 299 -1.50 -24.52 -2.91
C ALA A 299 -2.56 -23.51 -2.42
N LEU A 300 -2.54 -22.30 -2.96
CA LEU A 300 -3.51 -21.26 -2.63
C LEU A 300 -4.94 -21.62 -3.07
N ARG A 301 -5.10 -22.22 -4.24
CA ARG A 301 -6.42 -22.69 -4.73
C ARG A 301 -7.03 -23.71 -3.78
N LYS A 302 -6.24 -24.62 -3.20
CA LYS A 302 -6.71 -25.63 -2.23
C LYS A 302 -7.25 -25.01 -0.94
N THR A 303 -6.66 -23.90 -0.47
CA THR A 303 -7.08 -23.23 0.77
C THR A 303 -8.22 -22.23 0.55
N THR A 304 -8.56 -21.94 -0.71
CA THR A 304 -9.59 -20.95 -1.10
C THR A 304 -10.87 -21.63 -1.61
N VAL A 305 -10.96 -22.97 -1.50
CA VAL A 305 -12.19 -23.73 -1.78
C VAL A 305 -13.19 -23.53 -0.64
N ASN A 306 -13.92 -22.42 -0.66
CA ASN A 306 -15.24 -22.18 -0.05
C ASN A 306 -15.86 -20.91 -0.68
#